data_AF-A0A935QWZ7-F1
#
_entry.id   AF-A0A935QWZ7-F1
#
_cell.length_a   1.000
_cell.length_b   1.000
_cell.length_c   1.000
_cell.angle_alpha   90.00
_cell.angle_beta   90.00
_cell.angle_gamma   90.00
#
_symmetry.space_group_name_H-M   'P 1'
#
loop_
_entity.id
_entity.type
_entity.pdbx_description
1 polymer ?
#
loop_
_entity_poly.entity_id
_entity_poly.type
_entity_poly.pdbx_seq_one_letter_code
_entity_poly.pdbx_strand_id
1 'polypeptide(L)'
;MQSGLTNLTGDITDVCAASCATGGVVNVAALVINDGGADAPVGTFVGLFGSLGGVKIPLATEVLTSSLSAGSSLALTFAVAAEDLKGLDSLVVVFDSDEAVTECVETDNEGEWVDLPCQ
;
A
#
# COMPACT_ATOMS: atom_id res chain seq x y z
N MET A 1 12.94 -7.19 -22.95
CA MET A 1 12.82 -5.72 -23.10
C MET A 1 11.77 -5.30 -22.12
N GLN A 2 12.11 -4.47 -21.14
CA GLN A 2 11.13 -3.89 -20.22
C GLN A 2 10.12 -3.10 -21.08
N SER A 3 8.82 -3.31 -20.85
CA SER A 3 7.77 -2.55 -21.52
C SER A 3 8.03 -1.06 -21.29
N GLY A 4 7.80 -0.19 -22.28
CA GLY A 4 7.92 1.27 -22.10
C GLY A 4 6.82 1.88 -21.23
N LEU A 5 6.13 1.07 -20.43
CA LEU A 5 5.06 1.44 -19.52
C LEU A 5 5.54 1.32 -18.07
N THR A 6 4.86 2.01 -17.18
CA THR A 6 5.02 1.92 -15.72
C THR A 6 4.58 0.52 -15.25
N ASN A 7 5.09 0.06 -14.10
CA ASN A 7 4.59 -1.13 -13.41
C ASN A 7 4.83 -0.94 -11.91
N LEU A 8 3.76 -0.74 -11.15
CA LEU A 8 3.74 -0.49 -9.73
C LEU A 8 3.38 -1.76 -8.98
N THR A 9 4.34 -2.22 -8.20
CA THR A 9 4.18 -3.37 -7.31
C THR A 9 4.81 -3.03 -5.96
N GLY A 10 4.85 -3.99 -5.05
CA GLY A 10 5.44 -3.81 -3.74
C GLY A 10 4.81 -4.68 -2.69
N ASP A 11 5.12 -4.39 -1.44
CA ASP A 11 4.54 -5.10 -0.31
C ASP A 11 4.56 -4.25 0.97
N ILE A 12 3.80 -4.68 1.96
CA ILE A 12 3.93 -4.23 3.34
C ILE A 12 5.21 -4.85 3.92
N THR A 13 6.08 -4.00 4.43
CA THR A 13 7.40 -4.42 4.95
C THR A 13 7.45 -4.50 6.47
N ASP A 14 6.59 -3.75 7.17
CA ASP A 14 6.52 -3.75 8.63
C ASP A 14 5.16 -3.23 9.11
N VAL A 15 4.68 -3.75 10.23
CA VAL A 15 3.48 -3.29 10.92
C VAL A 15 3.76 -3.22 12.41
N CYS A 16 3.80 -2.01 12.97
CA CYS A 16 4.16 -1.81 14.36
C CYS A 16 3.12 -0.95 15.11
N ALA A 17 2.63 -1.50 16.23
CA ALA A 17 1.73 -0.78 17.13
C ALA A 17 2.50 -0.10 18.25
N ALA A 18 2.37 1.21 18.38
CA ALA A 18 2.89 1.93 19.55
C ALA A 18 2.05 1.65 20.81
N SER A 19 0.74 1.44 20.62
CA SER A 19 -0.22 1.07 21.67
C SER A 19 -1.47 0.47 21.04
N CYS A 20 -2.04 -0.57 21.66
CA CYS A 20 -3.33 -1.16 21.27
C CYS A 20 -4.51 -0.64 22.10
N ALA A 21 -4.27 0.34 22.98
CA ALA A 21 -5.36 1.02 23.68
C ALA A 21 -6.14 1.91 22.71
N THR A 22 -7.38 2.26 23.04
CA THR A 22 -8.18 3.23 22.28
C THR A 22 -7.42 4.54 22.06
N GLY A 23 -7.41 5.03 20.83
CA GLY A 23 -6.62 6.19 20.42
C GLY A 23 -5.13 5.88 20.20
N GLY A 24 -4.75 4.61 20.26
CA GLY A 24 -3.44 4.12 19.83
C GLY A 24 -3.31 4.18 18.31
N VAL A 25 -2.06 4.27 17.84
CA VAL A 25 -1.72 4.31 16.41
C VAL A 25 -0.87 3.10 16.08
N VAL A 26 -1.19 2.48 14.94
CA VAL A 26 -0.38 1.47 14.28
C VAL A 26 0.22 2.10 13.04
N ASN A 27 1.55 1.97 12.88
CA ASN A 27 2.25 2.40 11.68
C ASN A 27 2.42 1.18 10.77
N VAL A 28 2.05 1.35 9.50
CA VAL A 28 2.19 0.34 8.46
C VAL A 28 3.20 0.87 7.46
N ALA A 29 4.36 0.24 7.37
CA ALA A 29 5.38 0.58 6.39
C ALA A 29 5.21 -0.28 5.14
N ALA A 30 5.20 0.35 3.97
CA ALA A 30 5.13 -0.34 2.69
C ALA A 30 6.27 0.14 1.78
N LEU A 31 6.72 -0.74 0.89
CA LEU A 31 7.67 -0.39 -0.16
C LEU A 31 6.94 -0.43 -1.51
N VAL A 32 6.81 0.73 -2.14
CA VAL A 32 6.34 0.86 -3.52
C VAL A 32 7.53 0.66 -4.45
N ILE A 33 7.38 -0.14 -5.50
CA ILE A 33 8.40 -0.41 -6.49
C ILE A 33 7.82 -0.09 -7.86
N ASN A 34 8.52 0.72 -8.65
CA ASN A 34 8.26 0.84 -10.07
C ASN A 34 9.25 -0.04 -10.84
N ASP A 35 8.90 -1.27 -11.17
CA ASP A 35 9.74 -2.18 -11.96
C ASP A 35 9.39 -2.15 -13.46
N GLY A 36 8.62 -1.15 -13.88
CA GLY A 36 8.34 -0.83 -15.28
C GLY A 36 9.50 -0.12 -15.98
N GLY A 37 9.26 0.27 -17.23
CA GLY A 37 10.19 1.03 -18.07
C GLY A 37 9.85 2.52 -18.24
N ALA A 38 8.79 2.99 -17.61
CA ALA A 38 8.42 4.41 -17.54
C ALA A 38 8.20 4.85 -16.08
N ASP A 39 8.33 6.15 -15.83
CA ASP A 39 8.14 6.73 -14.51
C ASP A 39 6.66 6.72 -14.09
N ALA A 40 6.38 6.44 -12.82
CA ALA A 40 5.05 6.64 -12.27
C ALA A 40 4.84 8.14 -12.00
N PRO A 41 3.67 8.70 -12.35
CA PRO A 41 3.41 10.13 -12.26
C PRO A 41 3.28 10.61 -10.81
N VAL A 42 3.49 11.92 -10.62
CA VAL A 42 3.05 12.61 -9.39
C VAL A 42 1.53 12.50 -9.29
N GLY A 43 1.01 12.26 -8.09
CA GLY A 43 -0.42 12.15 -7.84
C GLY A 43 -0.96 10.72 -7.90
N THR A 44 -0.13 9.71 -8.16
CA THR A 44 -0.54 8.30 -8.02
C THR A 44 -0.91 7.99 -6.57
N PHE A 45 -2.06 7.33 -6.39
CA PHE A 45 -2.58 6.96 -5.09
C PHE A 45 -2.08 5.59 -4.64
N VAL A 46 -1.72 5.47 -3.37
CA VAL A 46 -1.46 4.18 -2.73
C VAL A 46 -2.44 4.04 -1.57
N GLY A 47 -3.33 3.06 -1.66
CA GLY A 47 -4.36 2.80 -0.66
C GLY A 47 -3.94 1.72 0.32
N LEU A 48 -4.28 1.90 1.59
CA LEU A 48 -4.21 0.85 2.60
C LEU A 48 -5.64 0.45 3.01
N PHE A 49 -5.90 -0.85 2.98
CA PHE A 49 -7.20 -1.44 3.27
C PHE A 49 -7.07 -2.51 4.34
N GLY A 50 -8.11 -2.67 5.14
CA GLY A 50 -8.35 -3.87 5.91
C GLY A 50 -9.11 -4.90 5.08
N SER A 51 -8.82 -6.18 5.26
CA SER A 51 -9.60 -7.27 4.67
C SER A 51 -10.46 -7.92 5.75
N LEU A 52 -11.76 -8.08 5.49
CA LEU A 52 -12.68 -8.84 6.33
C LEU A 52 -13.57 -9.73 5.45
N GLY A 53 -13.38 -11.05 5.54
CA GLY A 53 -14.11 -12.00 4.69
C GLY A 53 -13.88 -11.75 3.20
N GLY A 54 -12.70 -11.26 2.82
CA GLY A 54 -12.33 -10.89 1.45
C GLY A 54 -12.87 -9.53 0.97
N VAL A 55 -13.54 -8.76 1.84
CA VAL A 55 -13.98 -7.40 1.53
C VAL A 55 -12.92 -6.39 1.98
N LYS A 56 -12.47 -5.53 1.06
CA LYS A 56 -11.54 -4.43 1.35
C LYS A 56 -12.27 -3.25 1.98
N ILE A 57 -11.82 -2.83 3.15
CA ILE A 57 -12.31 -1.69 3.94
C ILE A 57 -11.23 -0.60 3.89
N PRO A 58 -11.48 0.59 3.34
CA PRO A 58 -10.46 1.64 3.28
C PRO A 58 -10.03 2.09 4.68
N LEU A 59 -8.72 2.16 4.92
CA LEU A 59 -8.16 2.62 6.19
C LEU A 59 -7.38 3.92 6.02
N ALA A 60 -6.50 3.99 5.02
CA ALA A 60 -5.67 5.15 4.77
C ALA A 60 -5.30 5.25 3.28
N THR A 61 -4.79 6.41 2.88
CA THR A 61 -4.34 6.66 1.51
C THR A 61 -3.17 7.63 1.54
N GLU A 62 -2.14 7.32 0.78
CA GLU A 62 -0.99 8.18 0.53
C GLU A 62 -0.95 8.55 -0.96
N VAL A 63 -0.30 9.68 -1.28
CA VAL A 63 -0.18 10.15 -2.66
C VAL A 63 1.29 10.42 -2.96
N LEU A 64 1.78 9.92 -4.09
CA LEU A 64 3.13 10.21 -4.54
C LEU A 64 3.28 11.72 -4.81
N THR A 65 4.13 12.39 -4.04
CA THR A 65 4.40 13.83 -4.17
C THR A 65 5.50 14.16 -5.18
N SER A 66 6.21 13.14 -5.65
CA SER A 66 7.20 13.17 -6.72
C SER A 66 7.01 11.98 -7.66
N SER A 67 7.46 12.08 -8.90
CA SER A 67 7.47 10.91 -9.79
C SER A 67 8.35 9.81 -9.22
N LEU A 68 7.94 8.55 -9.37
CA LEU A 68 8.77 7.39 -9.03
C LEU A 68 9.41 6.85 -10.29
N SER A 69 10.72 7.05 -10.42
CA SER A 69 11.44 6.65 -11.63
C SER A 69 11.39 5.15 -11.90
N ALA A 70 11.44 4.78 -13.18
CA ALA A 70 11.57 3.39 -13.60
C ALA A 70 12.74 2.69 -12.89
N GLY A 71 12.51 1.46 -12.41
CA GLY A 71 13.47 0.65 -11.65
C GLY A 71 13.76 1.14 -10.23
N SER A 72 13.02 2.13 -9.72
CA SER A 72 13.23 2.69 -8.39
C SER A 72 12.14 2.25 -7.41
N SER A 73 12.41 2.46 -6.12
CA SER A 73 11.45 2.17 -5.04
C SER A 73 11.31 3.35 -4.08
N LEU A 74 10.16 3.45 -3.43
CA LEU A 74 9.85 4.44 -2.40
C LEU A 74 9.24 3.76 -1.17
N ALA A 75 9.75 4.10 0.01
CA ALA A 75 9.13 3.70 1.26
C ALA A 75 7.99 4.66 1.63
N LEU A 76 6.84 4.11 1.98
CA LEU A 76 5.68 4.82 2.50
C LEU A 76 5.37 4.35 3.92
N THR A 77 4.68 5.20 4.68
CA THR A 77 4.18 4.84 6.00
C THR A 77 2.77 5.38 6.17
N PHE A 78 1.84 4.48 6.50
CA PHE A 78 0.47 4.81 6.86
C PHE A 78 0.33 4.83 8.38
N ALA A 79 -0.48 5.74 8.90
CA ALA A 79 -0.91 5.74 10.29
C ALA A 79 -2.38 5.34 10.35
N VAL A 80 -2.68 4.26 11.07
CA VAL A 80 -4.06 3.76 11.27
C VAL A 80 -4.38 3.69 12.75
N ALA A 81 -5.65 3.90 13.12
CA ALA A 81 -6.06 3.75 14.51
C ALA A 81 -6.06 2.26 14.89
N ALA A 82 -5.58 1.94 16.09
CA ALA A 82 -5.50 0.55 16.54
C ALA A 82 -6.88 -0.12 16.63
N GLU A 83 -7.93 0.63 16.94
CA GLU A 83 -9.32 0.16 16.93
C GLU A 83 -9.83 -0.27 15.54
N ASP A 84 -9.31 0.29 14.45
CA ASP A 84 -9.75 -0.03 13.09
C ASP A 84 -9.22 -1.38 12.61
N LEU A 85 -8.22 -1.94 13.30
CA LEU A 85 -7.65 -3.26 12.97
C LEU A 85 -8.45 -4.43 13.56
N LYS A 86 -9.37 -4.15 14.48
CA LYS A 86 -10.07 -5.20 15.23
C LYS A 86 -10.98 -6.02 14.35
N GLY A 87 -10.77 -7.33 14.39
CA GLY A 87 -11.57 -8.30 13.65
C GLY A 87 -11.28 -8.33 12.15
N LEU A 88 -10.28 -7.60 11.65
CA LEU A 88 -9.78 -7.78 10.29
C LEU A 88 -9.00 -9.09 10.17
N ASP A 89 -9.05 -9.72 9.00
CA ASP A 89 -8.26 -10.90 8.66
C ASP A 89 -6.83 -10.52 8.24
N SER A 90 -6.68 -9.43 7.48
CA SER A 90 -5.39 -8.94 6.98
C SER A 90 -5.43 -7.45 6.65
N LEU A 91 -4.26 -6.88 6.37
CA LEU A 91 -4.08 -5.60 5.70
C LEU A 91 -3.69 -5.84 4.25
N VAL A 92 -4.20 -5.01 3.35
CA VAL A 92 -3.85 -5.02 1.92
C VAL A 92 -3.44 -3.62 1.51
N VAL A 93 -2.23 -3.49 0.97
CA VAL A 93 -1.80 -2.27 0.27
C VAL A 93 -2.10 -2.44 -1.21
N VAL A 94 -2.69 -1.41 -1.83
CA VAL A 94 -2.98 -1.37 -3.27
C VAL A 94 -2.25 -0.17 -3.87
N PHE A 95 -1.33 -0.43 -4.79
CA PHE A 95 -0.61 0.57 -5.56
C PHE A 95 -1.46 0.98 -6.77
N ASP A 96 -1.53 2.29 -7.08
CA ASP A 96 -2.49 2.84 -8.03
C ASP A 96 -3.95 2.49 -7.68
N SER A 97 -4.34 2.76 -6.42
CA SER A 97 -5.65 2.33 -5.88
C SER A 97 -6.88 2.94 -6.56
N ASP A 98 -6.70 3.94 -7.43
CA ASP A 98 -7.74 4.55 -8.25
C ASP A 98 -7.69 4.13 -9.74
N GLU A 99 -6.83 3.17 -10.09
CA GLU A 99 -6.64 2.62 -11.46
C GLU A 99 -6.40 3.73 -12.50
N ALA A 100 -5.61 4.74 -12.13
CA ALA A 100 -5.37 5.93 -12.95
C ALA A 100 -4.09 5.84 -13.79
N VAL A 101 -3.16 4.97 -13.43
CA VAL A 101 -1.91 4.73 -14.16
C VAL A 101 -2.11 3.50 -15.04
N THR A 102 -1.83 3.62 -16.34
CA THR A 102 -1.79 2.43 -17.20
C THR A 102 -0.45 1.73 -17.06
N GLU A 103 -0.49 0.49 -16.62
CA GLU A 103 0.67 -0.33 -16.31
C GLU A 103 0.85 -1.47 -17.30
N CYS A 104 2.01 -2.15 -17.25
CA CYS A 104 2.21 -3.34 -18.09
C CYS A 104 1.65 -4.62 -17.45
N VAL A 105 1.49 -4.63 -16.13
CA VAL A 105 0.82 -5.68 -15.35
C VAL A 105 -0.08 -4.97 -14.33
N GLU A 106 -1.39 -5.20 -14.41
CA GLU A 106 -2.39 -4.56 -13.52
C GLU A 106 -2.82 -5.50 -12.38
N THR A 107 -2.10 -6.60 -12.20
CA THR A 107 -2.51 -7.71 -11.33
C THR A 107 -1.53 -7.99 -10.19
N ASP A 108 -0.44 -7.24 -10.12
CA ASP A 108 0.63 -7.32 -9.11
C ASP A 108 0.73 -6.05 -8.26
N ASN A 109 -0.30 -5.21 -8.31
CA ASN A 109 -0.43 -3.95 -7.59
C ASN A 109 -0.85 -4.13 -6.12
N GLU A 110 -0.80 -5.35 -5.57
CA GLU A 110 -1.28 -5.65 -4.23
C GLU A 110 -0.24 -6.40 -3.39
N GLY A 111 -0.09 -5.98 -2.14
CA GLY A 111 0.65 -6.68 -1.09
C GLY A 111 -0.25 -6.95 0.11
N GLU A 112 -0.09 -8.10 0.76
CA GLU A 112 -0.94 -8.54 1.87
C GLU A 112 -0.12 -8.84 3.13
N TRP A 113 -0.61 -8.37 4.27
CA TRP A 113 -0.03 -8.61 5.58
C TRP A 113 -1.05 -9.22 6.55
N VAL A 114 -0.77 -10.43 7.04
CA VAL A 114 -1.69 -11.21 7.87
C VAL A 114 -1.37 -11.18 9.37
N ASP A 115 -0.18 -10.69 9.76
CA ASP A 115 0.24 -10.64 11.17
C ASP A 115 -0.15 -9.30 11.80
N LEU A 116 -1.44 -9.13 12.07
CA LEU A 116 -1.99 -7.87 12.57
C LEU A 116 -1.76 -7.70 14.07
N PRO A 117 -1.20 -6.55 14.51
CA PRO A 117 -1.19 -6.22 15.92
C PRO A 117 -2.61 -5.81 16.37
N CYS A 118 -2.83 -5.84 17.69
CA CYS A 118 -4.03 -5.28 18.31
C CYS A 118 -5.37 -5.96 17.93
N GLN A 119 -5.33 -7.22 17.46
CA GLN A 119 -6.51 -8.08 17.33
C GLN A 119 -7.15 -8.43 18.69
#